data_AF-A0A6N4WFG2-F1
#
_entry.id   AF-A0A6N4WFG2-F1
#
_cell.length_a   1.000
_cell.length_b   1.000
_cell.length_c   1.000
_cell.angle_alpha   90.00
_cell.angle_beta   90.00
_cell.angle_gamma   90.00
#
_symmetry.space_group_name_H-M   'P 1'
#
loop_
_entity.id
_entity.type
_entity.pdbx_description
1 polymer ?
#
loop_
_entity_poly.entity_id
_entity_poly.type
_entity_poly.pdbx_seq_one_letter_code
_entity_poly.pdbx_strand_id
1 'polypeptide(L)'
;MSRRCHNAGETVTDDPQVITLRPLRLRLPTNLTNKSWRTKVGTERLINVTDAPYPLPTQATVRQLYGSALRCAHPECSRPLYKVSDDTGDRVLNSRVAHIHARRKGGPRWIDMPPEDNRGIDNLLLLCIEHSYEIDETPGQFPADTLREWKAAQIAEYDHLQRSWPINDDEATEILVASESFGALHAPSTIELVRRVEALRLTAERTRGGPRSWSRGWQQLNERVRRSFVAYDDDGDPVYLQPSAMELRPIQEGLRSALATAHDEVRSIAEAAQIELAAVRVTRTQVAPWCDALERAMTEVIAAASNWLGGADPESDIAFEAALADLKRSVDDLVRASRGEQVEVPEPPEVISYHSDVDPFAEHRELLDQARPFARVSHRPYDLDLRDRVAEATGFAASVPLTPHLLPYNLDGTARLAVAVASNASEEQQLELVRGDRQRLPTCAAVALLLATANHGDGRSAAARAATEQLRLLWSEIDWANPDAWAANDVNGQSMMYTFAYVTSVEEVRDRLAKALEANPDLLRPLVISCASWVELIDHQTWRPVRFERTYGDLPPWLPMEAIKTLAIEVLVEDAGLDDSKVMAALLRKFDQRS
;
A
#
# COMPACT_ATOMS: atom_id res chain seq x y z
N MET A 1 50.16 54.90 -21.93
CA MET A 1 51.18 54.64 -22.97
C MET A 1 51.11 53.16 -23.34
N SER A 2 51.05 52.90 -24.65
CA SER A 2 51.46 51.67 -25.33
C SER A 2 50.60 50.39 -25.26
N ARG A 3 50.49 49.83 -26.46
CA ARG A 3 49.99 48.52 -26.90
C ARG A 3 50.79 47.37 -26.28
N ARG A 4 50.18 46.19 -26.18
CA ARG A 4 50.73 44.92 -26.72
C ARG A 4 49.64 43.83 -26.79
N CYS A 5 49.49 43.28 -27.99
CA CYS A 5 48.75 42.07 -28.35
C CYS A 5 49.43 40.80 -27.82
N HIS A 6 48.71 39.66 -27.79
CA HIS A 6 49.05 38.42 -28.52
C HIS A 6 47.80 37.49 -28.60
N ASN A 7 47.52 36.99 -29.83
CA ASN A 7 46.60 35.91 -30.22
C ASN A 7 47.17 34.53 -29.77
N ALA A 8 46.61 33.32 -29.98
CA ALA A 8 45.61 32.73 -30.89
C ALA A 8 45.17 31.36 -30.29
N GLY A 9 43.93 30.88 -30.52
CA GLY A 9 43.61 29.74 -31.43
C GLY A 9 43.31 28.46 -30.62
N GLU A 10 42.47 27.48 -31.00
CA GLU A 10 41.63 27.21 -32.17
C GLU A 10 40.87 25.87 -31.94
N THR A 11 39.82 25.57 -32.74
CA THR A 11 39.22 24.24 -33.08
C THR A 11 38.37 23.44 -32.05
N VAL A 12 37.32 22.66 -32.38
CA VAL A 12 36.60 22.30 -33.63
C VAL A 12 35.22 21.69 -33.30
N THR A 13 34.26 21.85 -34.21
CA THR A 13 32.91 21.28 -34.29
C THR A 13 32.88 19.92 -35.00
N ASP A 14 32.02 18.98 -34.57
CA ASP A 14 31.35 18.02 -35.47
C ASP A 14 30.12 17.38 -34.77
N ASP A 15 28.99 17.35 -35.47
CA ASP A 15 27.71 16.68 -35.19
C ASP A 15 27.39 15.88 -36.47
N PRO A 16 26.87 14.63 -36.46
CA PRO A 16 25.40 14.45 -36.46
C PRO A 16 24.87 13.08 -35.96
N GLN A 17 23.60 13.01 -35.54
CA GLN A 17 22.52 12.21 -36.17
C GLN A 17 21.36 11.92 -35.18
N VAL A 18 20.22 12.56 -35.45
CA VAL A 18 18.91 12.28 -34.86
C VAL A 18 18.17 11.30 -35.76
N ILE A 19 17.86 10.11 -35.24
CA ILE A 19 16.98 9.14 -35.91
C ILE A 19 15.56 9.34 -35.37
N THR A 20 14.69 9.90 -36.20
CA THR A 20 13.23 9.93 -35.99
C THR A 20 12.60 8.65 -36.55
N LEU A 21 11.86 7.90 -35.73
CA LEU A 21 10.95 6.85 -36.20
C LEU A 21 9.49 7.24 -35.93
N ARG A 22 8.70 7.25 -37.01
CA ARG A 22 7.25 7.51 -37.07
C ARG A 22 6.42 6.39 -36.40
N PRO A 23 5.25 6.70 -35.83
CA PRO A 23 4.33 5.68 -35.32
C PRO A 23 3.60 4.96 -36.46
N LEU A 24 3.70 3.62 -36.48
CA LEU A 24 2.87 2.75 -37.33
C LEU A 24 1.45 2.67 -36.73
N ARG A 25 0.45 3.10 -37.49
CA ARG A 25 -0.95 2.74 -37.25
C ARG A 25 -1.18 1.29 -37.66
N LEU A 26 -1.57 0.42 -36.73
CA LEU A 26 -2.16 -0.88 -37.04
C LEU A 26 -3.60 -0.93 -36.54
N ARG A 27 -4.48 -1.29 -37.47
CA ARG A 27 -5.93 -1.43 -37.33
C ARG A 27 -6.26 -2.69 -36.54
N LEU A 28 -7.12 -2.58 -35.54
CA LEU A 28 -7.79 -3.73 -34.94
C LEU A 28 -8.95 -4.17 -35.86
N PRO A 29 -9.09 -5.46 -36.20
CA PRO A 29 -10.31 -5.98 -36.79
C PRO A 29 -11.36 -6.27 -35.71
N THR A 30 -12.59 -5.96 -36.07
CA THR A 30 -13.84 -6.21 -35.36
C THR A 30 -14.33 -7.66 -35.51
N ASN A 31 -15.15 -8.07 -34.54
CA ASN A 31 -16.11 -9.19 -34.51
C ASN A 31 -15.57 -10.61 -34.23
N LEU A 32 -16.10 -11.26 -33.19
CA LEU A 32 -17.16 -12.28 -33.31
C LEU A 32 -17.48 -12.98 -31.97
N THR A 33 -18.68 -12.70 -31.46
CA THR A 33 -19.69 -13.66 -30.95
C THR A 33 -19.31 -14.80 -30.00
N ASN A 34 -19.79 -14.69 -28.76
CA ASN A 34 -20.69 -15.62 -28.07
C ASN A 34 -20.92 -17.00 -28.74
N LYS A 35 -20.52 -18.10 -28.07
CA LYS A 35 -21.15 -19.41 -28.25
C LYS A 35 -20.96 -20.33 -27.04
N SER A 36 -22.07 -20.49 -26.33
CA SER A 36 -22.39 -21.59 -25.43
C SER A 36 -22.17 -22.97 -26.05
N TRP A 37 -21.71 -23.94 -25.27
CA TRP A 37 -22.02 -25.35 -25.50
C TRP A 37 -22.36 -26.05 -24.19
N ARG A 38 -23.65 -26.43 -24.07
CA ARG A 38 -24.16 -27.46 -23.16
C ARG A 38 -24.09 -28.83 -23.84
N THR A 39 -24.15 -29.87 -23.01
CA THR A 39 -24.48 -31.29 -23.26
C THR A 39 -23.33 -32.17 -23.75
N LYS A 40 -23.19 -33.45 -23.38
CA LYS A 40 -23.85 -34.34 -22.40
C LYS A 40 -22.96 -35.61 -22.32
N VAL A 41 -22.85 -36.17 -21.11
CA VAL A 41 -22.91 -37.61 -20.76
C VAL A 41 -22.21 -38.63 -21.65
N GLY A 42 -21.28 -39.36 -21.03
CA GLY A 42 -21.28 -40.83 -21.11
C GLY A 42 -19.98 -41.45 -21.60
N THR A 43 -19.11 -41.84 -20.67
CA THR A 43 -18.70 -43.25 -20.51
C THR A 43 -17.83 -43.38 -19.27
N GLU A 44 -18.23 -44.30 -18.39
CA GLU A 44 -17.42 -44.80 -17.28
C GLU A 44 -16.06 -45.27 -17.82
N ARG A 45 -14.99 -44.58 -17.43
CA ARG A 45 -13.66 -45.18 -17.36
C ARG A 45 -13.26 -45.25 -15.89
N LEU A 46 -13.42 -46.46 -15.37
CA LEU A 46 -12.60 -47.11 -14.36
C LEU A 46 -11.56 -46.17 -13.72
N ILE A 47 -11.83 -45.77 -12.48
CA ILE A 47 -10.85 -45.18 -11.58
C ILE A 47 -9.81 -46.28 -11.33
N ASN A 48 -8.70 -46.25 -12.09
CA ASN A 48 -7.58 -47.15 -11.85
C ASN A 48 -6.84 -46.65 -10.60
N VAL A 49 -7.21 -47.22 -9.46
CA VAL A 49 -6.38 -47.21 -8.26
C VAL A 49 -5.12 -48.02 -8.58
N THR A 50 -4.01 -47.33 -8.86
CA THR A 50 -2.71 -47.42 -8.15
C THR A 50 -1.61 -46.64 -8.90
N ASP A 51 -1.53 -45.32 -8.69
CA ASP A 51 -0.26 -44.56 -8.88
C ASP A 51 0.61 -44.63 -7.61
N ALA A 52 0.43 -45.69 -6.79
CA ALA A 52 1.20 -45.87 -5.57
C ALA A 52 2.66 -46.25 -5.88
N PRO A 53 3.66 -45.70 -5.16
CA PRO A 53 5.05 -46.12 -5.33
C PRO A 53 5.22 -47.62 -5.08
N TYR A 54 6.19 -48.24 -5.76
CA TYR A 54 6.64 -49.59 -5.43
C TYR A 54 7.02 -49.69 -3.94
N PRO A 55 6.89 -50.87 -3.30
CA PRO A 55 7.25 -51.05 -1.89
C PRO A 55 8.72 -50.70 -1.61
N LEU A 56 9.03 -50.43 -0.34
CA LEU A 56 10.40 -50.17 0.11
C LEU A 56 11.29 -51.42 -0.03
N PRO A 57 12.62 -51.23 -0.21
CA PRO A 57 13.59 -52.30 0.00
C PRO A 57 13.43 -52.89 1.41
N THR A 58 13.60 -54.20 1.52
CA THR A 58 13.54 -54.87 2.82
C THR A 58 14.86 -54.66 3.58
N GLN A 59 14.83 -54.71 4.90
CA GLN A 59 16.07 -54.64 5.71
C GLN A 59 17.08 -55.71 5.30
N ALA A 60 16.62 -56.91 4.92
CA ALA A 60 17.47 -57.99 4.40
C ALA A 60 18.19 -57.58 3.11
N THR A 61 17.51 -56.90 2.19
CA THR A 61 18.11 -56.38 0.94
C THR A 61 19.15 -55.31 1.25
N VAL A 62 18.87 -54.40 2.18
CA VAL A 62 19.82 -53.36 2.61
C VAL A 62 21.06 -53.97 3.26
N ARG A 63 20.90 -54.97 4.14
CA ARG A 63 22.03 -55.72 4.70
C ARG A 63 22.88 -56.37 3.63
N GLN A 64 22.25 -56.97 2.62
CA GLN A 64 22.96 -57.60 1.50
C GLN A 64 23.77 -56.57 0.68
N LEU A 65 23.20 -55.39 0.43
CA LEU A 65 23.90 -54.29 -0.25
C LEU A 65 25.13 -53.83 0.55
N TYR A 66 24.98 -53.54 1.84
CA TYR A 66 26.09 -53.08 2.68
C TYR A 66 27.12 -54.18 2.96
N GLY A 67 26.70 -55.45 2.89
CA GLY A 67 27.57 -56.62 2.96
C GLY A 67 28.43 -56.86 1.71
N SER A 68 28.09 -56.23 0.58
CA SER A 68 28.76 -56.38 -0.72
C SER A 68 29.39 -55.09 -1.26
N ALA A 69 29.58 -54.08 -0.39
CA ALA A 69 30.16 -52.80 -0.77
C ALA A 69 30.95 -52.15 0.38
N LEU A 70 32.02 -51.42 0.02
CA LEU A 70 32.86 -50.70 0.99
C LEU A 70 32.71 -49.17 0.90
N ARG A 71 32.55 -48.65 -0.32
CA ARG A 71 32.52 -47.22 -0.65
C ARG A 71 31.48 -46.95 -1.74
N CYS A 72 31.29 -45.66 -2.05
CA CYS A 72 30.39 -45.19 -3.09
C CYS A 72 30.60 -45.92 -4.44
N ALA A 73 29.52 -46.26 -5.15
CA ALA A 73 29.59 -46.94 -6.44
C ALA A 73 30.14 -46.07 -7.59
N HIS A 74 30.15 -44.74 -7.43
CA HIS A 74 30.70 -43.85 -8.44
C HIS A 74 32.19 -44.14 -8.67
N PRO A 75 32.66 -44.36 -9.92
CA PRO A 75 33.98 -44.92 -10.22
C PRO A 75 35.15 -44.08 -9.69
N GLU A 76 34.98 -42.75 -9.65
CA GLU A 76 36.01 -41.82 -9.17
C GLU A 76 35.87 -41.47 -7.66
N CYS A 77 34.96 -42.11 -6.93
CA CYS A 77 34.65 -41.77 -5.54
C CYS A 77 35.26 -42.76 -4.55
N SER A 78 36.23 -42.32 -3.77
CA SER A 78 36.83 -43.14 -2.70
C SER A 78 36.13 -43.01 -1.35
N ARG A 79 35.02 -42.27 -1.25
CA ARG A 79 34.37 -41.96 0.03
C ARG A 79 33.69 -43.20 0.63
N PRO A 80 33.92 -43.50 1.93
CA PRO A 80 33.31 -44.65 2.58
C PRO A 80 31.80 -44.46 2.78
N LEU A 81 31.07 -45.58 2.91
CA LEU A 81 29.63 -45.58 3.16
C LEU A 81 29.26 -45.01 4.54
N TYR A 82 30.22 -45.02 5.47
CA TYR A 82 30.15 -44.36 6.78
C TYR A 82 31.41 -43.52 7.01
N LYS A 83 31.25 -42.36 7.63
CA LYS A 83 32.33 -41.49 8.10
C LYS A 83 32.51 -41.66 9.60
N VAL A 84 33.67 -41.26 10.12
CA VAL A 84 33.89 -41.09 11.56
C VAL A 84 33.76 -39.60 11.86
N SER A 85 32.95 -39.25 12.85
CA SER A 85 32.82 -37.87 13.34
C SER A 85 34.12 -37.45 14.04
N ASP A 86 34.74 -36.37 13.61
CA ASP A 86 35.98 -35.86 14.22
C ASP A 86 35.73 -35.35 15.66
N ASP A 87 34.51 -34.92 15.97
CA ASP A 87 34.12 -34.36 17.27
C ASP A 87 33.73 -35.44 18.29
N THR A 88 33.09 -36.52 17.85
CA THR A 88 32.52 -37.55 18.75
C THR A 88 33.16 -38.93 18.61
N GLY A 89 33.90 -39.17 17.53
CA GLY A 89 34.45 -40.50 17.19
C GLY A 89 33.39 -41.50 16.70
N ASP A 90 32.13 -41.09 16.61
CA ASP A 90 31.03 -41.97 16.21
C ASP A 90 30.99 -42.21 14.70
N ARG A 91 30.49 -43.37 14.31
CA ARG A 91 30.27 -43.75 12.92
C ARG A 91 28.99 -43.10 12.39
N VAL A 92 29.12 -42.18 11.45
CA VAL A 92 28.04 -41.41 10.84
C VAL A 92 27.71 -41.94 9.44
N LEU A 93 26.44 -42.18 9.15
CA LEU A 93 25.98 -42.66 7.84
C LEU A 93 26.28 -41.62 6.74
N ASN A 94 27.03 -42.03 5.71
CA ASN A 94 27.42 -41.17 4.58
C ASN A 94 26.87 -41.68 3.24
N SER A 95 25.92 -42.62 3.26
CA SER A 95 25.42 -43.32 2.08
C SER A 95 23.89 -43.40 2.03
N ARG A 96 23.37 -43.66 0.83
CA ARG A 96 21.96 -43.89 0.53
C ARG A 96 21.80 -45.11 -0.37
N VAL A 97 20.67 -45.79 -0.23
CA VAL A 97 20.22 -46.84 -1.16
C VAL A 97 19.53 -46.15 -2.34
N ALA A 98 20.22 -46.09 -3.47
CA ALA A 98 19.70 -45.47 -4.69
C ALA A 98 19.06 -46.51 -5.61
N HIS A 99 18.01 -46.11 -6.32
CA HIS A 99 17.34 -46.95 -7.31
C HIS A 99 17.89 -46.66 -8.71
N ILE A 100 18.25 -47.70 -9.45
CA ILE A 100 18.62 -47.59 -10.87
C ILE A 100 17.38 -47.18 -11.67
N HIS A 101 16.25 -47.85 -11.45
CA HIS A 101 14.92 -47.46 -11.92
C HIS A 101 14.03 -47.04 -10.74
N ALA A 102 13.53 -45.80 -10.77
CA ALA A 102 12.80 -45.21 -9.65
C ALA A 102 11.58 -46.01 -9.17
N ARG A 103 11.24 -45.85 -7.88
CA ARG A 103 10.03 -46.45 -7.25
C ARG A 103 8.72 -45.81 -7.68
N ARG A 104 8.75 -44.52 -7.98
CA ARG A 104 7.56 -43.71 -8.32
C ARG A 104 7.47 -43.55 -9.82
N LYS A 105 6.26 -43.73 -10.35
CA LYS A 105 5.95 -43.41 -11.73
C LYS A 105 6.27 -41.95 -12.02
N GLY A 106 7.00 -41.70 -13.11
CA GLY A 106 7.52 -40.37 -13.46
C GLY A 106 8.82 -39.96 -12.73
N GLY A 107 9.38 -40.81 -11.87
CA GLY A 107 10.69 -40.58 -11.26
C GLY A 107 11.87 -40.84 -12.21
N PRO A 108 13.11 -40.53 -11.77
CA PRO A 108 14.33 -40.73 -12.57
C PRO A 108 14.43 -42.15 -13.16
N ARG A 109 14.59 -42.24 -14.48
CA ARG A 109 14.71 -43.50 -15.23
C ARG A 109 13.57 -44.49 -14.97
N TRP A 110 12.37 -44.02 -14.59
CA TRP A 110 11.26 -44.92 -14.27
C TRP A 110 10.87 -45.79 -15.48
N ILE A 111 10.70 -47.09 -15.22
CA ILE A 111 10.12 -48.06 -16.13
C ILE A 111 9.11 -48.91 -15.36
N ASP A 112 8.12 -49.48 -16.06
CA ASP A 112 7.21 -50.45 -15.46
C ASP A 112 7.94 -51.79 -15.27
N MET A 113 8.02 -52.26 -14.03
CA MET A 113 8.70 -53.50 -13.66
C MET A 113 8.02 -54.19 -12.46
N PRO A 114 8.24 -55.49 -12.22
CA PRO A 114 7.68 -56.17 -11.05
C PRO A 114 8.12 -55.50 -9.74
N PRO A 115 7.22 -55.32 -8.74
CA PRO A 115 7.57 -54.69 -7.46
C PRO A 115 8.76 -55.32 -6.74
N GLU A 116 8.90 -56.65 -6.81
CA GLU A 116 10.01 -57.38 -6.22
C GLU A 116 11.34 -57.10 -6.93
N ASP A 117 11.32 -56.93 -8.25
CA ASP A 117 12.50 -56.58 -9.02
C ASP A 117 12.91 -55.12 -8.78
N ASN A 118 11.93 -54.22 -8.59
CA ASN A 118 12.20 -52.80 -8.30
C ASN A 118 12.91 -52.61 -6.96
N ARG A 119 12.48 -53.33 -5.93
CA ARG A 119 13.10 -53.30 -4.59
C ARG A 119 14.23 -54.32 -4.41
N GLY A 120 14.50 -55.13 -5.44
CA GLY A 120 15.47 -56.20 -5.42
C GLY A 120 16.89 -55.66 -5.51
N ILE A 121 17.86 -56.46 -5.04
CA ILE A 121 19.26 -56.03 -5.03
C ILE A 121 19.70 -55.53 -6.39
N ASP A 122 19.27 -56.18 -7.49
CA ASP A 122 19.63 -55.89 -8.88
C ASP A 122 19.33 -54.46 -9.33
N ASN A 123 18.26 -53.85 -8.82
CA ASN A 123 17.87 -52.48 -9.13
C ASN A 123 18.42 -51.43 -8.14
N LEU A 124 19.23 -51.84 -7.16
CA LEU A 124 19.76 -50.98 -6.11
C LEU A 124 21.29 -50.91 -6.13
N LEU A 125 21.82 -49.74 -5.79
CA LEU A 125 23.25 -49.52 -5.57
C LEU A 125 23.48 -48.54 -4.41
N LEU A 126 24.68 -48.57 -3.82
CA LEU A 126 25.04 -47.69 -2.72
C LEU A 126 25.90 -46.52 -3.19
N LEU A 127 25.40 -45.31 -2.97
CA LEU A 127 26.10 -44.08 -3.28
C LEU A 127 26.33 -43.27 -2.01
N CYS A 128 27.36 -42.44 -2.02
CA CYS A 128 27.48 -41.42 -0.99
C CYS A 128 26.34 -40.40 -1.13
N ILE A 129 26.06 -39.66 -0.07
CA ILE A 129 24.97 -38.67 -0.05
C ILE A 129 25.02 -37.76 -1.30
N GLU A 130 26.19 -37.22 -1.65
CA GLU A 130 26.37 -36.32 -2.80
C GLU A 130 26.03 -36.98 -4.14
N HIS A 131 26.66 -38.11 -4.48
CA HIS A 131 26.39 -38.79 -5.76
C HIS A 131 25.00 -39.41 -5.83
N SER A 132 24.35 -39.68 -4.69
CA SER A 132 22.95 -40.11 -4.70
C SER A 132 22.00 -39.00 -5.18
N TYR A 133 22.34 -37.71 -4.99
CA TYR A 133 21.58 -36.59 -5.54
C TYR A 133 21.90 -36.37 -7.02
N GLU A 134 23.18 -36.36 -7.36
CA GLU A 134 23.67 -36.06 -8.72
C GLU A 134 22.99 -36.93 -9.79
N ILE A 135 22.89 -38.24 -9.53
CA ILE A 135 22.31 -39.18 -10.49
C ILE A 135 20.81 -38.98 -10.70
N ASP A 136 20.10 -38.45 -9.71
CA ASP A 136 18.64 -38.27 -9.76
C ASP A 136 18.24 -36.90 -10.32
N GLU A 137 19.08 -35.88 -10.13
CA GLU A 137 18.91 -34.54 -10.71
C GLU A 137 19.16 -34.50 -12.21
N THR A 138 20.10 -35.31 -12.72
CA THR A 138 20.48 -35.33 -14.14
C THR A 138 20.36 -36.72 -14.77
N PRO A 139 19.15 -37.33 -14.80
CA PRO A 139 18.97 -38.71 -15.20
C PRO A 139 19.36 -39.02 -16.65
N GLY A 140 19.42 -37.99 -17.52
CA GLY A 140 19.90 -38.13 -18.89
C GLY A 140 21.42 -38.31 -19.01
N GLN A 141 22.20 -37.79 -18.05
CA GLN A 141 23.66 -37.98 -18.00
C GLN A 141 24.04 -39.32 -17.35
N PHE A 142 23.17 -39.83 -16.49
CA PHE A 142 23.34 -41.08 -15.77
C PHE A 142 22.24 -42.08 -16.14
N PRO A 143 22.28 -42.68 -17.35
CA PRO A 143 21.31 -43.68 -17.76
C PRO A 143 21.44 -44.97 -16.93
N ALA A 144 20.40 -45.81 -16.94
CA ALA A 144 20.34 -47.02 -16.12
C ALA A 144 21.52 -47.97 -16.36
N ASP A 145 22.01 -48.07 -17.61
CA ASP A 145 23.14 -48.94 -17.97
C ASP A 145 24.45 -48.48 -17.31
N THR A 146 24.70 -47.17 -17.24
CA THR A 146 25.85 -46.62 -16.51
C THR A 146 25.79 -46.95 -15.02
N LEU A 147 24.61 -46.84 -14.40
CA LEU A 147 24.46 -47.21 -12.97
C LEU A 147 24.64 -48.71 -12.73
N ARG A 148 24.26 -49.57 -13.69
CA ARG A 148 24.55 -51.01 -13.64
C ARG A 148 26.05 -51.29 -13.72
N GLU A 149 26.78 -50.56 -14.56
CA GLU A 149 28.24 -50.66 -14.64
C GLU A 149 28.91 -50.25 -13.32
N TRP A 150 28.47 -49.15 -12.72
CA TRP A 150 28.98 -48.66 -11.43
C TRP A 150 28.74 -49.66 -10.32
N LYS A 151 27.54 -50.24 -10.29
CA LYS A 151 27.22 -51.31 -9.35
C LYS A 151 28.10 -52.55 -9.56
N ALA A 152 28.30 -52.99 -10.80
CA ALA A 152 29.16 -54.12 -11.10
C ALA A 152 30.60 -53.87 -10.65
N ALA A 153 31.12 -52.65 -10.84
CA ALA A 153 32.42 -52.24 -10.34
C ALA A 153 32.49 -52.24 -8.80
N GLN A 154 31.45 -51.76 -8.12
CA GLN A 154 31.35 -51.77 -6.66
C GLN A 154 31.38 -53.20 -6.08
N ILE A 155 30.69 -54.15 -6.72
CA ILE A 155 30.70 -55.56 -6.33
C ILE A 155 32.06 -56.19 -6.61
N ALA A 156 32.66 -55.94 -7.78
CA ALA A 156 33.98 -56.46 -8.12
C ALA A 156 35.08 -55.96 -7.17
N GLU A 157 34.95 -54.72 -6.71
CA GLU A 157 35.83 -54.16 -5.69
C GLU A 157 35.69 -54.87 -4.34
N TYR A 158 34.46 -55.16 -3.92
CA TYR A 158 34.22 -55.99 -2.74
C TYR A 158 34.83 -57.38 -2.91
N ASP A 159 34.63 -58.04 -4.05
CA ASP A 159 35.18 -59.36 -4.33
C ASP A 159 36.72 -59.37 -4.27
N HIS A 160 37.36 -58.29 -4.70
CA HIS A 160 38.81 -58.15 -4.64
C HIS A 160 39.33 -57.88 -3.22
N LEU A 161 38.68 -56.98 -2.47
CA LEU A 161 39.16 -56.52 -1.17
C LEU A 161 38.66 -57.34 0.01
N GLN A 162 37.55 -58.06 -0.15
CA GLN A 162 36.85 -58.81 0.89
C GLN A 162 36.56 -57.96 2.15
N ARG A 163 36.26 -56.67 1.95
CA ARG A 163 35.91 -55.71 3.01
C ARG A 163 34.56 -55.09 2.73
N SER A 164 33.68 -55.11 3.71
CA SER A 164 32.36 -54.50 3.64
C SER A 164 31.94 -53.90 4.98
N TRP A 165 30.73 -53.38 5.03
CA TRP A 165 30.13 -52.82 6.24
C TRP A 165 29.03 -53.75 6.74
N PRO A 166 29.33 -54.70 7.65
CA PRO A 166 28.27 -55.45 8.32
C PRO A 166 27.42 -54.45 9.13
N ILE A 167 26.11 -54.51 8.93
CA ILE A 167 25.13 -53.68 9.64
C ILE A 167 24.07 -54.56 10.29
N ASN A 168 23.53 -54.13 11.43
CA ASN A 168 22.44 -54.79 12.13
C ASN A 168 21.05 -54.33 11.65
N ASP A 169 19.98 -54.86 12.24
CA ASP A 169 18.58 -54.55 11.85
C ASP A 169 18.18 -53.08 12.13
N ASP A 170 18.71 -52.50 13.21
CA ASP A 170 18.46 -51.11 13.59
C ASP A 170 19.16 -50.16 12.61
N GLU A 171 20.44 -50.42 12.28
CA GLU A 171 21.21 -49.68 11.28
C GLU A 171 20.57 -49.81 9.89
N ALA A 172 20.08 -50.99 9.51
CA ALA A 172 19.35 -51.18 8.25
C ALA A 172 18.04 -50.37 8.21
N THR A 173 17.36 -50.24 9.34
CA THR A 173 16.17 -49.40 9.47
C THR A 173 16.51 -47.92 9.36
N GLU A 174 17.58 -47.46 10.01
CA GLU A 174 18.10 -46.09 9.90
C GLU A 174 18.44 -45.74 8.45
N ILE A 175 19.14 -46.63 7.76
CA ILE A 175 19.49 -46.47 6.34
C ILE A 175 18.23 -46.37 5.47
N LEU A 176 17.21 -47.18 5.72
CA LEU A 176 15.95 -47.12 4.98
C LEU A 176 15.24 -45.78 5.20
N VAL A 177 15.13 -45.33 6.45
CA VAL A 177 14.54 -44.03 6.80
C VAL A 177 15.31 -42.90 6.14
N ALA A 178 16.63 -42.94 6.20
CA ALA A 178 17.50 -41.98 5.52
C ALA A 178 17.23 -42.03 4.01
N SER A 179 17.33 -43.19 3.37
CA SER A 179 17.18 -43.34 1.92
C SER A 179 15.80 -42.90 1.40
N GLU A 180 14.75 -43.02 2.22
CA GLU A 180 13.39 -42.55 1.89
C GLU A 180 13.14 -41.07 2.17
N SER A 181 13.89 -40.47 3.10
CA SER A 181 13.75 -39.06 3.50
C SER A 181 14.26 -38.07 2.45
N PHE A 182 14.27 -38.46 1.17
CA PHE A 182 14.71 -37.66 0.01
C PHE A 182 13.97 -36.30 -0.11
N GLY A 183 12.82 -36.12 0.55
CA GLY A 183 12.11 -34.83 0.65
C GLY A 183 12.35 -34.02 1.93
N ALA A 184 12.97 -34.58 2.98
CA ALA A 184 13.00 -33.99 4.33
C ALA A 184 14.32 -33.27 4.69
N LEU A 185 15.35 -33.32 3.86
CA LEU A 185 16.65 -32.67 4.12
C LEU A 185 16.74 -31.20 3.68
N HIS A 186 15.69 -30.63 3.09
CA HIS A 186 15.68 -29.25 2.57
C HIS A 186 14.98 -28.22 3.49
N ALA A 187 14.36 -28.67 4.59
CA ALA A 187 13.72 -27.80 5.57
C ALA A 187 14.72 -26.87 6.31
N PRO A 188 15.95 -27.30 6.68
CA PRO A 188 16.87 -26.45 7.45
C PRO A 188 17.25 -25.15 6.72
N SER A 189 17.64 -25.20 5.45
CA SER A 189 18.05 -24.01 4.67
C SER A 189 16.87 -23.06 4.39
N THR A 190 15.67 -23.60 4.17
CA THR A 190 14.47 -22.76 4.00
C THR A 190 14.10 -22.08 5.32
N ILE A 191 14.18 -22.78 6.45
CA ILE A 191 13.92 -22.22 7.78
C ILE A 191 14.97 -21.16 8.14
N GLU A 192 16.24 -21.44 7.87
CA GLU A 192 17.33 -20.48 8.13
C GLU A 192 17.20 -19.25 7.24
N LEU A 193 16.89 -19.41 5.95
CA LEU A 193 16.56 -18.29 5.06
C LEU A 193 15.44 -17.42 5.63
N VAL A 194 14.32 -18.01 6.06
CA VAL A 194 13.19 -17.26 6.64
C VAL A 194 13.64 -16.49 7.89
N ARG A 195 14.46 -17.11 8.76
CA ARG A 195 15.01 -16.42 9.93
C ARG A 195 15.91 -15.25 9.54
N ARG A 196 16.76 -15.40 8.53
CA ARG A 196 17.67 -14.35 8.05
C ARG A 196 16.90 -13.19 7.41
N VAL A 197 15.87 -13.48 6.61
CA VAL A 197 15.00 -12.46 6.02
C VAL A 197 14.20 -11.71 7.08
N GLU A 198 13.71 -12.40 8.12
CA GLU A 198 13.01 -11.72 9.22
C GLU A 198 13.98 -10.86 10.06
N ALA A 199 15.20 -11.33 10.28
CA ALA A 199 16.25 -10.51 10.91
C ALA A 199 16.60 -9.27 10.08
N LEU A 200 16.61 -9.38 8.75
CA LEU A 200 16.78 -8.26 7.83
C LEU A 200 15.64 -7.25 7.98
N ARG A 201 14.38 -7.70 7.93
CA ARG A 201 13.20 -6.85 8.08
C ARG A 201 13.23 -6.06 9.39
N LEU A 202 13.43 -6.76 10.52
CA LEU A 202 13.48 -6.14 11.85
C LEU A 202 14.65 -5.16 11.99
N THR A 203 15.80 -5.45 11.39
CA THR A 203 16.97 -4.56 11.41
C THR A 203 16.72 -3.31 10.57
N ALA A 204 16.13 -3.46 9.39
CA ALA A 204 15.74 -2.33 8.55
C ALA A 204 14.75 -1.41 9.26
N GLU A 205 13.69 -1.95 9.86
CA GLU A 205 12.70 -1.18 10.63
C GLU A 205 13.34 -0.40 11.78
N ARG A 206 14.18 -1.08 12.57
CA ARG A 206 14.86 -0.46 13.72
C ARG A 206 15.78 0.68 13.29
N THR A 207 16.57 0.47 12.24
CA THR A 207 17.55 1.46 11.77
C THR A 207 16.89 2.67 11.12
N ARG A 208 15.68 2.53 10.56
CA ARG A 208 14.92 3.65 9.99
C ARG A 208 14.50 4.71 11.02
N GLY A 209 14.48 4.37 12.31
CA GLY A 209 14.20 5.32 13.39
C GLY A 209 15.16 6.53 13.42
N GLY A 210 16.44 6.33 13.09
CA GLY A 210 17.44 7.40 13.04
C GLY A 210 17.12 8.47 11.99
N PRO A 211 17.01 8.11 10.70
CA PRO A 211 16.59 9.02 9.64
C PRO A 211 15.25 9.72 9.92
N ARG A 212 14.24 8.99 10.41
CA ARG A 212 12.93 9.57 10.79
C ARG A 212 13.04 10.63 11.88
N SER A 213 13.92 10.43 12.85
CA SER A 213 14.19 11.42 13.91
C SER A 213 14.77 12.71 13.34
N TRP A 214 15.75 12.62 12.43
CA TRP A 214 16.33 13.78 11.77
C TRP A 214 15.32 14.51 10.86
N SER A 215 14.47 13.77 10.16
CA SER A 215 13.38 14.36 9.36
C SER A 215 12.38 15.12 10.24
N ARG A 216 12.01 14.60 11.42
CA ARG A 216 11.16 15.34 12.38
C ARG A 216 11.83 16.64 12.83
N GLY A 217 13.13 16.61 13.08
CA GLY A 217 13.91 17.82 13.38
C GLY A 217 13.88 18.85 12.24
N TRP A 218 13.93 18.38 10.99
CA TRP A 218 13.77 19.22 9.80
C TRP A 218 12.38 19.85 9.73
N GLN A 219 11.33 19.04 9.91
CA GLN A 219 9.94 19.54 9.95
C GLN A 219 9.77 20.64 10.99
N GLN A 220 10.24 20.40 12.21
CA GLN A 220 10.16 21.37 13.31
C GLN A 220 10.93 22.65 13.01
N LEU A 221 12.10 22.55 12.37
CA LEU A 221 12.86 23.73 11.93
C LEU A 221 12.06 24.54 10.89
N ASN A 222 11.52 23.87 9.87
CA ASN A 222 10.70 24.53 8.85
C ASN A 222 9.48 25.22 9.47
N GLU A 223 8.76 24.54 10.37
CA GLU A 223 7.61 25.10 11.07
C GLU A 223 7.99 26.29 11.95
N ARG A 224 9.10 26.19 12.70
CA ARG A 224 9.60 27.29 13.53
C ARG A 224 9.94 28.52 12.70
N VAL A 225 10.66 28.34 11.58
CA VAL A 225 11.04 29.44 10.70
C VAL A 225 9.81 30.06 10.06
N ARG A 226 8.88 29.25 9.54
CA ARG A 226 7.58 29.72 9.00
C ARG A 226 6.75 30.50 10.00
N ARG A 227 6.77 30.12 11.28
CA ARG A 227 6.06 30.85 12.36
C ARG A 227 6.80 32.11 12.80
N SER A 228 8.13 32.13 12.68
CA SER A 228 8.95 33.25 13.16
C SER A 228 8.89 34.49 12.27
N PHE A 229 8.54 34.32 10.99
CA PHE A 229 8.49 35.41 10.03
C PHE A 229 7.34 35.19 9.06
N VAL A 230 6.29 35.99 9.22
CA VAL A 230 5.17 36.05 8.28
C VAL A 230 5.36 37.33 7.48
N ALA A 231 5.87 37.18 6.26
CA ALA A 231 5.96 38.27 5.29
C ALA A 231 5.21 37.90 4.02
N TYR A 232 4.74 38.94 3.35
CA TYR A 232 4.10 38.88 2.06
C TYR A 232 4.89 39.81 1.14
N ASP A 233 5.01 39.47 -0.13
CA ASP A 233 5.54 40.42 -1.11
C ASP A 233 4.52 41.51 -1.45
N ASP A 234 4.89 42.45 -2.31
CA ASP A 234 4.04 43.58 -2.73
C ASP A 234 2.75 43.11 -3.41
N ASP A 235 2.76 41.88 -3.95
CA ASP A 235 1.63 41.25 -4.60
C ASP A 235 0.76 40.44 -3.61
N GLY A 236 1.17 40.31 -2.35
CA GLY A 236 0.44 39.59 -1.31
C GLY A 236 0.68 38.09 -1.31
N ASP A 237 1.64 37.58 -2.08
CA ASP A 237 2.03 36.17 -2.05
C ASP A 237 2.85 35.86 -0.77
N PRO A 238 2.66 34.68 -0.15
CA PRO A 238 3.36 34.35 1.09
C PRO A 238 4.86 34.16 0.83
N VAL A 239 5.68 35.01 1.44
CA VAL A 239 7.13 34.89 1.39
C VAL A 239 7.57 34.05 2.58
N TYR A 240 7.76 32.75 2.33
CA TYR A 240 8.30 31.85 3.34
C TYR A 240 9.79 32.06 3.48
N LEU A 241 10.22 32.50 4.67
CA LEU A 241 11.62 32.43 5.01
C LEU A 241 12.01 30.94 5.05
N GLN A 242 12.96 30.54 4.20
CA GLN A 242 13.55 29.22 4.28
C GLN A 242 14.59 29.21 5.40
N PRO A 243 14.75 28.10 6.15
CA PRO A 243 15.84 28.00 7.12
C PRO A 243 17.17 28.24 6.42
N SER A 244 18.09 28.92 7.10
CA SER A 244 19.40 29.21 6.51
C SER A 244 20.17 27.92 6.22
N ALA A 245 21.08 27.97 5.25
CA ALA A 245 21.97 26.84 4.95
C ALA A 245 22.80 26.42 6.19
N MET A 246 23.05 27.33 7.12
CA MET A 246 23.75 27.04 8.37
C MET A 246 22.90 26.24 9.36
N GLU A 247 21.59 26.49 9.42
CA GLU A 247 20.64 25.75 10.26
C GLU A 247 20.29 24.38 9.69
N LEU A 248 20.27 24.23 8.35
CA LEU A 248 20.00 22.94 7.69
C LEU A 248 21.20 22.00 7.69
N ARG A 249 22.43 22.53 7.71
CA ARG A 249 23.65 21.71 7.59
C ARG A 249 23.75 20.59 8.65
N PRO A 250 23.50 20.82 9.95
CA PRO A 250 23.56 19.76 10.96
C PRO A 250 22.51 18.66 10.71
N ILE A 251 21.33 19.03 10.20
CA ILE A 251 20.24 18.09 9.92
C ILE A 251 20.61 17.22 8.71
N GLN A 252 21.13 17.82 7.65
CA GLN A 252 21.57 17.10 6.45
C GLN A 252 22.71 16.13 6.77
N GLU A 253 23.68 16.57 7.58
CA GLU A 253 24.80 15.71 7.99
C GLU A 253 24.35 14.59 8.93
N GLY A 254 23.46 14.89 9.87
CA GLY A 254 22.84 13.91 10.75
C GLY A 254 22.05 12.85 10.00
N LEU A 255 21.24 13.27 9.01
CA LEU A 255 20.47 12.38 8.15
C LEU A 255 21.41 11.48 7.31
N ARG A 256 22.44 12.06 6.69
CA ARG A 256 23.43 11.30 5.90
C ARG A 256 24.16 10.27 6.75
N SER A 257 24.59 10.65 7.95
CA SER A 257 25.25 9.75 8.90
C SER A 257 24.32 8.61 9.37
N ALA A 258 23.06 8.94 9.66
CA ALA A 258 22.07 7.95 10.06
C ALA A 258 21.74 6.96 8.92
N LEU A 259 21.64 7.43 7.67
CA LEU A 259 21.44 6.59 6.49
C LEU A 259 22.65 5.69 6.22
N ALA A 260 23.87 6.21 6.38
CA ALA A 260 25.09 5.41 6.23
C ALA A 260 25.15 4.25 7.25
N THR A 261 24.82 4.56 8.52
CA THR A 261 24.75 3.54 9.58
C THR A 261 23.66 2.51 9.29
N ALA A 262 22.47 2.96 8.87
CA ALA A 262 21.37 2.07 8.49
C ALA A 262 21.76 1.16 7.32
N HIS A 263 22.39 1.72 6.28
CA HIS A 263 22.85 0.96 5.11
C HIS A 263 23.87 -0.11 5.51
N ASP A 264 24.88 0.22 6.32
CA ASP A 264 25.91 -0.74 6.72
C ASP A 264 25.34 -1.89 7.57
N GLU A 265 24.43 -1.59 8.51
CA GLU A 265 23.76 -2.63 9.29
C GLU A 265 22.84 -3.52 8.43
N VAL A 266 21.99 -2.91 7.60
CA VAL A 266 21.03 -3.64 6.74
C VAL A 266 21.77 -4.50 5.72
N ARG A 267 22.81 -3.97 5.08
CA ARG A 267 23.61 -4.70 4.08
C ARG A 267 24.27 -5.93 4.68
N SER A 268 24.88 -5.82 5.87
CA SER A 268 25.51 -6.95 6.55
C SER A 268 24.53 -8.11 6.82
N ILE A 269 23.30 -7.79 7.24
CA ILE A 269 22.27 -8.81 7.46
C ILE A 269 21.72 -9.36 6.13
N ALA A 270 21.58 -8.53 5.11
CA ALA A 270 21.11 -8.93 3.79
C ALA A 270 22.10 -9.87 3.09
N GLU A 271 23.41 -9.62 3.18
CA GLU A 271 24.46 -10.49 2.66
C GLU A 271 24.33 -11.91 3.26
N ALA A 272 24.06 -12.02 4.56
CA ALA A 272 23.81 -13.33 5.20
C ALA A 272 22.54 -14.02 4.68
N ALA A 273 21.46 -13.28 4.41
CA ALA A 273 20.24 -13.83 3.83
C ALA A 273 20.42 -14.27 2.36
N GLN A 274 21.20 -13.52 1.59
CA GLN A 274 21.53 -13.84 0.20
C GLN A 274 22.34 -15.13 0.07
N ILE A 275 23.25 -15.41 1.02
CA ILE A 275 23.99 -16.68 1.07
C ILE A 275 23.04 -17.87 1.21
N GLU A 276 22.09 -17.80 2.15
CA GLU A 276 21.08 -18.86 2.34
C GLU A 276 20.14 -18.97 1.13
N LEU A 277 19.79 -17.84 0.51
CA LEU A 277 18.95 -17.83 -0.69
C LEU A 277 19.63 -18.53 -1.87
N ALA A 278 20.94 -18.30 -2.05
CA ALA A 278 21.72 -18.99 -3.08
C ALA A 278 21.72 -20.51 -2.85
N ALA A 279 21.83 -20.97 -1.59
CA ALA A 279 21.73 -22.38 -1.26
C ALA A 279 20.33 -22.96 -1.60
N VAL A 280 19.25 -22.23 -1.30
CA VAL A 280 17.88 -22.64 -1.66
C VAL A 280 17.69 -22.69 -3.18
N ARG A 281 18.23 -21.72 -3.91
CA ARG A 281 18.11 -21.62 -5.38
C ARG A 281 18.81 -22.78 -6.09
N VAL A 282 20.02 -23.13 -5.66
CA VAL A 282 20.79 -24.25 -6.24
C VAL A 282 20.12 -25.59 -5.94
N THR A 283 19.57 -25.75 -4.73
CA THR A 283 18.94 -27.02 -4.30
C THR A 283 17.53 -27.23 -4.82
N ARG A 284 16.83 -26.18 -5.30
CA ARG A 284 15.44 -26.26 -5.79
C ARG A 284 15.24 -25.41 -7.03
N THR A 285 15.62 -25.95 -8.19
CA THR A 285 15.45 -25.29 -9.50
C THR A 285 14.01 -24.89 -9.79
N GLN A 286 13.03 -25.65 -9.29
CA GLN A 286 11.60 -25.37 -9.45
C GLN A 286 11.14 -24.07 -8.78
N VAL A 287 11.82 -23.59 -7.72
CA VAL A 287 11.46 -22.33 -7.03
C VAL A 287 12.32 -21.14 -7.46
N ALA A 288 13.19 -21.31 -8.46
CA ALA A 288 14.11 -20.27 -8.92
C ALA A 288 13.43 -18.90 -9.20
N PRO A 289 12.24 -18.82 -9.82
CA PRO A 289 11.57 -17.53 -10.04
C PRO A 289 11.24 -16.77 -8.76
N TRP A 290 10.84 -17.48 -7.69
CA TRP A 290 10.56 -16.87 -6.39
C TRP A 290 11.84 -16.53 -5.62
N CYS A 291 12.92 -17.28 -5.84
CA CYS A 291 14.24 -16.89 -5.33
C CYS A 291 14.69 -15.58 -5.97
N ASP A 292 14.58 -15.43 -7.29
CA ASP A 292 14.95 -14.20 -7.99
C ASP A 292 14.09 -13.01 -7.53
N ALA A 293 12.80 -13.23 -7.24
CA ALA A 293 11.91 -12.20 -6.68
C ALA A 293 12.34 -11.76 -5.27
N LEU A 294 12.67 -12.71 -4.39
CA LEU A 294 13.16 -12.41 -3.04
C LEU A 294 14.51 -11.69 -3.08
N GLU A 295 15.41 -12.06 -3.99
CA GLU A 295 16.70 -11.38 -4.21
C GLU A 295 16.51 -9.91 -4.61
N ARG A 296 15.56 -9.63 -5.52
CA ARG A 296 15.17 -8.26 -5.89
C ARG A 296 14.61 -7.49 -4.68
N ALA A 297 13.69 -8.09 -3.93
CA ALA A 297 13.10 -7.44 -2.76
C ALA A 297 14.13 -7.10 -1.68
N MET A 298 15.12 -7.98 -1.43
CA MET A 298 16.24 -7.67 -0.53
C MET A 298 17.09 -6.50 -1.04
N THR A 299 17.33 -6.44 -2.36
CA THR A 299 18.08 -5.34 -2.99
C THR A 299 17.35 -4.00 -2.85
N GLU A 300 16.03 -3.99 -3.05
CA GLU A 300 15.21 -2.79 -2.85
C GLU A 300 15.22 -2.32 -1.39
N VAL A 301 15.20 -3.24 -0.41
CA VAL A 301 15.33 -2.88 1.00
C VAL A 301 16.69 -2.24 1.31
N ILE A 302 17.78 -2.76 0.74
CA ILE A 302 19.12 -2.15 0.88
C ILE A 302 19.13 -0.73 0.27
N ALA A 303 18.57 -0.58 -0.94
CA ALA A 303 18.51 0.71 -1.63
C ALA A 303 17.66 1.72 -0.83
N ALA A 304 16.47 1.32 -0.37
CA ALA A 304 15.58 2.15 0.44
C ALA A 304 16.18 2.49 1.81
N ALA A 305 16.97 1.60 2.42
CA ALA A 305 17.69 1.89 3.66
C ALA A 305 18.76 2.99 3.49
N SER A 306 19.41 3.03 2.32
CA SER A 306 20.46 4.01 2.00
C SER A 306 19.93 5.38 1.54
N ASN A 307 18.70 5.44 1.05
CA ASN A 307 18.11 6.64 0.48
C ASN A 307 16.99 7.22 1.35
N TRP A 308 16.88 8.55 1.34
CA TRP A 308 15.77 9.28 1.95
C TRP A 308 15.08 10.14 0.91
N LEU A 309 13.85 9.77 0.55
CA LEU A 309 13.00 10.50 -0.41
C LEU A 309 11.90 11.32 0.28
N GLY A 310 11.67 11.13 1.59
CA GLY A 310 10.59 11.77 2.34
C GLY A 310 10.76 13.28 2.61
N GLY A 311 11.88 13.89 2.20
CA GLY A 311 12.13 15.31 2.44
C GLY A 311 12.06 15.66 3.92
N ALA A 312 11.35 16.74 4.27
CA ALA A 312 11.15 17.16 5.66
C ALA A 312 10.02 16.39 6.36
N ASP A 313 9.18 15.66 5.64
CA ASP A 313 8.04 14.93 6.20
C ASP A 313 8.40 13.45 6.42
N PRO A 314 8.46 12.97 7.67
CA PRO A 314 8.73 11.57 7.95
C PRO A 314 7.67 10.60 7.42
N GLU A 315 6.43 11.06 7.20
CA GLU A 315 5.33 10.21 6.70
C GLU A 315 5.41 9.96 5.20
N SER A 316 6.20 10.77 4.50
CA SER A 316 6.52 10.59 3.09
C SER A 316 7.53 9.46 2.82
N ASP A 317 7.90 8.67 3.84
CA ASP A 317 8.81 7.51 3.75
C ASP A 317 8.13 6.24 3.19
N ILE A 318 7.24 6.42 2.21
CA ILE A 318 6.36 5.38 1.64
C ILE A 318 7.17 4.31 0.91
N ALA A 319 8.22 4.70 0.19
CA ALA A 319 9.06 3.78 -0.58
C ALA A 319 9.74 2.72 0.31
N PHE A 320 10.13 3.10 1.53
CA PHE A 320 10.74 2.19 2.48
C PHE A 320 9.73 1.16 3.01
N GLU A 321 8.54 1.63 3.41
CA GLU A 321 7.46 0.74 3.87
C GLU A 321 7.00 -0.23 2.76
N ALA A 322 6.92 0.26 1.51
CA ALA A 322 6.62 -0.57 0.35
C ALA A 322 7.68 -1.67 0.14
N ALA A 323 8.97 -1.34 0.24
CA ALA A 323 10.05 -2.31 0.10
C ALA A 323 10.00 -3.41 1.19
N LEU A 324 9.64 -3.07 2.43
CA LEU A 324 9.45 -4.05 3.51
C LEU A 324 8.25 -4.96 3.27
N ALA A 325 7.14 -4.39 2.78
CA ALA A 325 5.96 -5.17 2.42
C ALA A 325 6.26 -6.15 1.28
N ASP A 326 7.04 -5.73 0.27
CA ASP A 326 7.48 -6.56 -0.84
C ASP A 326 8.43 -7.68 -0.40
N LEU A 327 9.37 -7.39 0.51
CA LEU A 327 10.24 -8.39 1.11
C LEU A 327 9.43 -9.47 1.82
N LYS A 328 8.44 -9.07 2.62
CA LYS A 328 7.57 -9.99 3.36
C LYS A 328 6.74 -10.86 2.41
N ARG A 329 6.10 -10.26 1.41
CA ARG A 329 5.32 -10.99 0.41
C ARG A 329 6.19 -11.99 -0.35
N SER A 330 7.39 -11.60 -0.77
CA SER A 330 8.30 -12.45 -1.54
C SER A 330 8.76 -13.68 -0.76
N VAL A 331 9.04 -13.55 0.55
CA VAL A 331 9.42 -14.71 1.37
C VAL A 331 8.24 -15.63 1.65
N ASP A 332 7.04 -15.07 1.88
CA ASP A 332 5.82 -15.86 2.10
C ASP A 332 5.46 -16.68 0.84
N ASP A 333 5.58 -16.07 -0.35
CA ASP A 333 5.34 -16.74 -1.63
C ASP A 333 6.40 -17.81 -1.93
N LEU A 334 7.68 -17.55 -1.64
CA LEU A 334 8.73 -18.57 -1.76
C LEU A 334 8.44 -19.76 -0.84
N VAL A 335 8.02 -19.53 0.41
CA VAL A 335 7.69 -20.61 1.36
C VAL A 335 6.52 -21.44 0.83
N ARG A 336 5.46 -20.80 0.33
CA ARG A 336 4.29 -21.49 -0.24
C ARG A 336 4.66 -22.29 -1.49
N ALA A 337 5.40 -21.69 -2.42
CA ALA A 337 5.90 -22.38 -3.61
C ALA A 337 6.81 -23.57 -3.24
N SER A 338 7.62 -23.43 -2.19
CA SER A 338 8.49 -24.49 -1.69
C SER A 338 7.75 -25.70 -1.11
N ARG A 339 6.48 -25.52 -0.71
CA ARG A 339 5.56 -26.58 -0.25
C ARG A 339 4.79 -27.24 -1.40
N GLY A 340 5.00 -26.79 -2.64
CA GLY A 340 4.26 -27.26 -3.81
C GLY A 340 2.85 -26.66 -3.92
N GLU A 341 2.57 -25.58 -3.20
CA GLU A 341 1.32 -24.83 -3.39
C GLU A 341 1.36 -24.12 -4.76
N GLN A 342 0.20 -24.00 -5.41
CA GLN A 342 0.09 -23.16 -6.60
C GLN A 342 0.16 -21.69 -6.16
N VAL A 343 1.30 -21.07 -6.43
CA VAL A 343 1.55 -19.64 -6.26
C VAL A 343 1.81 -19.08 -7.66
N GLU A 344 1.32 -17.88 -7.91
CA GLU A 344 1.60 -17.19 -9.16
C GLU A 344 3.10 -16.88 -9.26
N VAL A 345 3.68 -17.04 -10.45
CA VAL A 345 5.10 -16.74 -10.67
C VAL A 345 5.24 -15.21 -10.62
N PRO A 346 6.14 -14.65 -9.79
CA PRO A 346 6.27 -13.21 -9.68
C PRO A 346 6.73 -12.63 -11.02
N GLU A 347 5.87 -11.84 -11.67
CA GLU A 347 6.27 -11.11 -12.87
C GLU A 347 7.35 -10.08 -12.51
N PRO A 348 8.40 -9.91 -13.34
CA PRO A 348 9.33 -8.81 -13.16
C PRO A 348 8.53 -7.50 -13.24
N PRO A 349 8.72 -6.55 -12.32
CA PRO A 349 7.82 -5.41 -12.20
C PRO A 349 7.84 -4.58 -13.49
N GLU A 350 6.66 -4.31 -14.04
CA GLU A 350 6.47 -3.11 -14.83
C GLU A 350 6.73 -1.90 -13.92
N VAL A 351 7.30 -0.83 -14.48
CA VAL A 351 7.48 0.44 -13.77
C VAL A 351 6.10 1.01 -13.47
N ILE A 352 5.54 0.63 -12.33
CA ILE A 352 4.27 1.15 -11.84
C ILE A 352 4.59 2.38 -11.00
N SER A 353 4.14 3.52 -11.51
CA SER A 353 4.01 4.77 -10.77
C SER A 353 3.20 4.52 -9.50
N TYR A 354 3.81 4.75 -8.33
CA TYR A 354 3.09 4.78 -7.06
C TYR A 354 1.92 5.75 -7.15
N HIS A 355 0.70 5.26 -6.93
CA HIS A 355 -0.40 6.15 -6.58
C HIS A 355 -0.10 6.70 -5.19
N SER A 356 0.27 7.98 -5.14
CA SER A 356 0.19 8.76 -3.90
C SER A 356 -1.22 8.63 -3.34
N ASP A 357 -1.36 8.44 -2.03
CA ASP A 357 -2.58 8.85 -1.36
C ASP A 357 -2.79 10.32 -1.73
N VAL A 358 -3.74 10.57 -2.64
CA VAL A 358 -4.05 11.91 -3.12
C VAL A 358 -4.61 12.64 -1.92
N ASP A 359 -3.85 13.58 -1.38
CA ASP A 359 -4.35 14.52 -0.39
C ASP A 359 -5.67 15.10 -0.93
N PRO A 360 -6.82 14.78 -0.30
CA PRO A 360 -8.13 15.09 -0.86
C PRO A 360 -8.39 16.60 -0.93
N PHE A 361 -7.53 17.39 -0.29
CA PHE A 361 -7.56 18.85 -0.31
C PHE A 361 -6.46 19.46 -1.18
N ALA A 362 -5.61 18.69 -1.87
CA ALA A 362 -4.47 19.23 -2.61
C ALA A 362 -4.91 20.24 -3.69
N GLU A 363 -5.83 19.85 -4.56
CA GLU A 363 -6.36 20.71 -5.63
C GLU A 363 -7.08 21.94 -5.05
N HIS A 364 -7.89 21.73 -4.01
CA HIS A 364 -8.61 22.82 -3.33
C HIS A 364 -7.63 23.79 -2.68
N ARG A 365 -6.59 23.30 -2.01
CA ARG A 365 -5.56 24.10 -1.36
C ARG A 365 -4.80 24.95 -2.38
N GLU A 366 -4.39 24.35 -3.48
CA GLU A 366 -3.68 25.05 -4.55
C GLU A 366 -4.55 26.17 -5.15
N LEU A 367 -5.83 25.90 -5.39
CA LEU A 367 -6.79 26.89 -5.86
C LEU A 367 -6.98 28.05 -4.85
N LEU A 368 -7.13 27.74 -3.56
CA LEU A 368 -7.24 28.76 -2.53
C LEU A 368 -5.96 29.58 -2.38
N ASP A 369 -4.79 28.97 -2.54
CA ASP A 369 -3.50 29.66 -2.52
C ASP A 369 -3.37 30.67 -3.68
N GLN A 370 -3.91 30.35 -4.87
CA GLN A 370 -3.99 31.32 -5.98
C GLN A 370 -4.91 32.51 -5.66
N ALA A 371 -5.96 32.31 -4.88
CA ALA A 371 -6.95 33.35 -4.54
C ALA A 371 -6.57 34.23 -3.33
N ARG A 372 -5.81 33.68 -2.37
CA ARG A 372 -5.39 34.37 -1.13
C ARG A 372 -4.76 35.76 -1.34
N PRO A 373 -3.93 36.01 -2.36
CA PRO A 373 -3.35 37.32 -2.59
C PRO A 373 -4.39 38.43 -2.80
N PHE A 374 -5.51 38.14 -3.46
CA PHE A 374 -6.58 39.11 -3.71
C PHE A 374 -7.26 39.59 -2.44
N ALA A 375 -7.28 38.77 -1.38
CA ALA A 375 -7.78 39.19 -0.07
C ALA A 375 -6.78 40.03 0.74
N ARG A 376 -5.50 40.04 0.33
CA ARG A 376 -4.41 40.73 1.03
C ARG A 376 -4.12 42.10 0.45
N VAL A 377 -4.26 42.27 -0.87
CA VAL A 377 -3.97 43.51 -1.58
C VAL A 377 -5.17 44.03 -2.37
N SER A 378 -5.37 45.35 -2.38
CA SER A 378 -6.55 45.97 -3.00
C SER A 378 -6.37 46.36 -4.47
N HIS A 379 -5.18 46.19 -5.06
CA HIS A 379 -4.87 46.72 -6.39
C HIS A 379 -4.80 45.65 -7.50
N ARG A 380 -4.95 44.36 -7.18
CA ARG A 380 -4.89 43.27 -8.17
C ARG A 380 -6.06 43.37 -9.17
N PRO A 381 -5.82 43.25 -10.49
CA PRO A 381 -6.89 43.31 -11.47
C PRO A 381 -7.87 42.16 -11.26
N TYR A 382 -9.15 42.39 -11.52
CA TYR A 382 -10.17 41.35 -11.46
C TYR A 382 -9.84 40.18 -12.41
N ASP A 383 -9.79 38.97 -11.87
CA ASP A 383 -9.61 37.71 -12.60
C ASP A 383 -10.93 36.91 -12.61
N LEU A 384 -11.57 36.84 -13.77
CA LEU A 384 -12.85 36.14 -13.93
C LEU A 384 -12.69 34.62 -13.81
N ASP A 385 -11.65 34.04 -14.44
CA ASP A 385 -11.44 32.58 -14.45
C ASP A 385 -11.16 32.05 -13.05
N LEU A 386 -10.24 32.72 -12.34
CA LEU A 386 -9.92 32.36 -10.97
C LEU A 386 -11.13 32.53 -10.06
N ARG A 387 -11.88 33.64 -10.20
CA ARG A 387 -13.10 33.85 -9.41
C ARG A 387 -14.10 32.72 -9.61
N ASP A 388 -14.35 32.33 -10.86
CA ASP A 388 -15.37 31.33 -11.18
C ASP A 388 -14.98 29.94 -10.66
N ARG A 389 -13.70 29.56 -10.78
CA ARG A 389 -13.15 28.33 -10.20
C ARG A 389 -13.27 28.31 -8.68
N VAL A 390 -12.92 29.40 -7.98
CA VAL A 390 -13.03 29.47 -6.50
C VAL A 390 -14.49 29.43 -6.07
N ALA A 391 -15.38 30.10 -6.80
CA ALA A 391 -16.81 30.06 -6.52
C ALA A 391 -17.42 28.67 -6.79
N GLU A 392 -16.94 27.92 -7.79
CA GLU A 392 -17.31 26.51 -8.01
C GLU A 392 -16.82 25.60 -6.88
N ALA A 393 -15.59 25.82 -6.39
CA ALA A 393 -15.01 25.07 -5.28
C ALA A 393 -15.79 25.21 -3.95
N THR A 394 -16.69 26.20 -3.83
CA THR A 394 -17.62 26.27 -2.69
C THR A 394 -18.55 25.04 -2.61
N GLY A 395 -18.83 24.37 -3.73
CA GLY A 395 -19.59 23.12 -3.74
C GLY A 395 -18.85 21.98 -3.05
N PHE A 396 -17.53 21.88 -3.28
CA PHE A 396 -16.67 20.96 -2.52
C PHE A 396 -16.54 21.40 -1.05
N ALA A 397 -16.26 22.69 -0.81
CA ALA A 397 -16.11 23.24 0.54
C ALA A 397 -17.38 23.12 1.40
N ALA A 398 -18.56 23.02 0.78
CA ALA A 398 -19.83 22.76 1.46
C ALA A 398 -19.88 21.39 2.15
N SER A 399 -19.06 20.43 1.71
CA SER A 399 -18.90 19.11 2.34
C SER A 399 -17.82 19.08 3.44
N VAL A 400 -17.11 20.19 3.67
CA VAL A 400 -16.01 20.27 4.63
C VAL A 400 -16.53 20.72 6.00
N PRO A 401 -16.37 19.91 7.07
CA PRO A 401 -16.78 20.27 8.42
C PRO A 401 -16.06 21.52 8.93
N LEU A 402 -16.79 22.35 9.67
CA LEU A 402 -16.23 23.52 10.34
C LEU A 402 -15.55 23.13 11.66
N THR A 403 -14.32 22.60 11.58
CA THR A 403 -13.49 22.31 12.77
C THR A 403 -12.13 23.01 12.68
N PRO A 404 -11.44 23.26 13.80
CA PRO A 404 -10.16 23.97 13.83
C PRO A 404 -9.13 23.52 12.78
N HIS A 405 -8.97 22.20 12.57
CA HIS A 405 -8.01 21.68 11.57
C HIS A 405 -8.44 21.91 10.12
N LEU A 406 -9.74 22.03 9.85
CA LEU A 406 -10.31 22.18 8.51
C LEU A 406 -10.68 23.63 8.17
N LEU A 407 -10.54 24.56 9.12
CA LEU A 407 -10.77 25.99 8.91
C LEU A 407 -10.10 26.57 7.65
N PRO A 408 -8.87 26.19 7.25
CA PRO A 408 -8.24 26.74 6.05
C PRO A 408 -8.94 26.38 4.73
N TYR A 409 -9.82 25.37 4.73
CA TYR A 409 -10.48 24.80 3.55
C TYR A 409 -12.01 25.00 3.58
N ASN A 410 -12.53 25.63 4.63
CA ASN A 410 -13.95 25.70 4.91
C ASN A 410 -14.72 26.53 3.86
N LEU A 411 -16.05 26.37 3.89
CA LEU A 411 -16.97 27.03 2.99
C LEU A 411 -16.86 28.57 3.05
N ASP A 412 -16.91 29.14 4.26
CA ASP A 412 -16.90 30.60 4.46
C ASP A 412 -15.58 31.25 4.01
N GLY A 413 -14.45 30.55 4.21
CA GLY A 413 -13.14 30.99 3.73
C GLY A 413 -13.08 31.00 2.21
N THR A 414 -13.55 29.92 1.58
CA THR A 414 -13.62 29.78 0.13
C THR A 414 -14.50 30.86 -0.49
N ALA A 415 -15.69 31.10 0.06
CA ALA A 415 -16.62 32.12 -0.41
C ALA A 415 -16.03 33.55 -0.29
N ARG A 416 -15.37 33.88 0.82
CA ARG A 416 -14.69 35.18 1.00
C ARG A 416 -13.56 35.38 0.01
N LEU A 417 -12.81 34.33 -0.32
CA LEU A 417 -11.75 34.39 -1.34
C LEU A 417 -12.34 34.62 -2.74
N ALA A 418 -13.44 33.97 -3.11
CA ALA A 418 -14.13 34.23 -4.37
C ALA A 418 -14.55 35.71 -4.51
N VAL A 419 -15.08 36.29 -3.42
CA VAL A 419 -15.47 37.72 -3.39
C VAL A 419 -14.25 38.63 -3.44
N ALA A 420 -13.15 38.26 -2.77
CA ALA A 420 -11.91 39.03 -2.82
C ALA A 420 -11.31 39.10 -4.23
N VAL A 421 -11.34 38.00 -4.99
CA VAL A 421 -10.89 38.00 -6.40
C VAL A 421 -11.73 38.98 -7.25
N ALA A 422 -13.01 39.14 -6.92
CA ALA A 422 -13.93 40.07 -7.57
C ALA A 422 -13.89 41.52 -7.05
N SER A 423 -13.03 41.86 -6.08
CA SER A 423 -13.06 43.18 -5.42
C SER A 423 -12.85 44.36 -6.38
N ASN A 424 -12.07 44.16 -7.45
CA ASN A 424 -11.80 45.18 -8.48
C ASN A 424 -12.64 45.02 -9.75
N ALA A 425 -13.66 44.17 -9.74
CA ALA A 425 -14.62 44.09 -10.83
C ALA A 425 -15.51 45.34 -10.88
N SER A 426 -16.03 45.66 -12.06
CA SER A 426 -17.02 46.76 -12.18
C SER A 426 -18.31 46.44 -11.42
N GLU A 427 -19.07 47.46 -11.03
CA GLU A 427 -20.34 47.27 -10.32
C GLU A 427 -21.33 46.39 -11.11
N GLU A 428 -21.39 46.55 -12.43
CA GLU A 428 -22.24 45.71 -13.30
C GLU A 428 -21.81 44.24 -13.25
N GLN A 429 -20.51 43.97 -13.31
CA GLN A 429 -19.97 42.61 -13.17
C GLN A 429 -20.32 42.05 -11.79
N GLN A 430 -20.07 42.78 -10.70
CA GLN A 430 -20.39 42.31 -9.35
C GLN A 430 -21.88 41.99 -9.15
N LEU A 431 -22.78 42.76 -9.76
CA LEU A 431 -24.22 42.47 -9.73
C LEU A 431 -24.57 41.20 -10.51
N GLU A 432 -23.90 40.92 -11.62
CA GLU A 432 -24.06 39.67 -12.37
C GLU A 432 -23.53 38.47 -11.59
N LEU A 433 -22.38 38.62 -10.93
CA LEU A 433 -21.80 37.62 -10.03
C LEU A 433 -22.79 37.24 -8.92
N VAL A 434 -23.47 38.21 -8.30
CA VAL A 434 -24.51 37.98 -7.29
C VAL A 434 -25.68 37.15 -7.84
N ARG A 435 -26.13 37.41 -9.07
CA ARG A 435 -27.20 36.63 -9.71
C ARG A 435 -26.76 35.20 -10.01
N GLY A 436 -25.53 35.03 -10.49
CA GLY A 436 -24.95 33.71 -10.76
C GLY A 436 -24.75 32.89 -9.48
N ASP A 437 -24.23 33.50 -8.42
CA ASP A 437 -23.95 32.81 -7.16
C ASP A 437 -25.21 32.30 -6.46
N ARG A 438 -26.34 33.00 -6.62
CA ARG A 438 -27.64 32.53 -6.12
C ARG A 438 -28.06 31.18 -6.71
N GLN A 439 -27.62 30.84 -7.92
CA GLN A 439 -28.01 29.61 -8.61
C GLN A 439 -27.14 28.40 -8.23
N ARG A 440 -26.12 28.60 -7.38
CA ARG A 440 -25.18 27.53 -7.02
C ARG A 440 -25.81 26.50 -6.08
N LEU A 441 -25.38 25.27 -6.25
CA LEU A 441 -25.72 24.14 -5.40
C LEU A 441 -24.45 23.56 -4.77
N PRO A 442 -24.52 23.03 -3.53
CA PRO A 442 -25.70 22.99 -2.65
C PRO A 442 -26.09 24.40 -2.13
N THR A 443 -27.31 24.54 -1.60
CA THR A 443 -27.86 25.84 -1.17
C THR A 443 -26.94 26.59 -0.19
N CYS A 444 -26.27 25.88 0.71
CA CYS A 444 -25.32 26.49 1.65
C CYS A 444 -24.15 27.18 0.93
N ALA A 445 -23.73 26.69 -0.25
CA ALA A 445 -22.70 27.33 -1.07
C ALA A 445 -23.15 28.67 -1.64
N ALA A 446 -24.36 28.73 -2.20
CA ALA A 446 -24.97 29.99 -2.63
C ALA A 446 -25.12 30.97 -1.46
N VAL A 447 -25.59 30.50 -0.30
CA VAL A 447 -25.75 31.32 0.90
C VAL A 447 -24.41 31.88 1.38
N ALA A 448 -23.34 31.07 1.41
CA ALA A 448 -22.02 31.51 1.83
C ALA A 448 -21.44 32.60 0.90
N LEU A 449 -21.58 32.45 -0.43
CA LEU A 449 -21.13 33.45 -1.41
C LEU A 449 -21.89 34.77 -1.29
N LEU A 450 -23.22 34.70 -1.19
CA LEU A 450 -24.06 35.88 -1.01
C LEU A 450 -23.77 36.58 0.33
N LEU A 451 -23.58 35.82 1.41
CA LEU A 451 -23.19 36.38 2.71
C LEU A 451 -21.81 37.05 2.65
N ALA A 452 -20.85 36.41 2.01
CA ALA A 452 -19.51 36.98 1.82
C ALA A 452 -19.56 38.28 1.02
N THR A 453 -20.43 38.38 0.00
CA THR A 453 -20.63 39.61 -0.77
C THR A 453 -21.35 40.68 0.06
N ALA A 454 -22.39 40.30 0.82
CA ALA A 454 -23.11 41.21 1.70
C ALA A 454 -22.20 41.86 2.76
N ASN A 455 -21.24 41.10 3.27
CA ASN A 455 -20.28 41.54 4.28
C ASN A 455 -18.99 42.13 3.68
N HIS A 456 -18.86 42.24 2.36
CA HIS A 456 -17.65 42.74 1.74
C HIS A 456 -17.53 44.27 1.86
N GLY A 457 -16.33 44.75 2.19
CA GLY A 457 -16.07 46.18 2.35
C GLY A 457 -16.83 46.79 3.53
N ASP A 458 -17.52 47.90 3.30
CA ASP A 458 -18.34 48.60 4.31
C ASP A 458 -19.80 48.11 4.37
N GLY A 459 -20.16 47.09 3.56
CA GLY A 459 -21.52 46.55 3.46
C GLY A 459 -22.53 47.48 2.80
N ARG A 460 -22.11 48.61 2.19
CA ARG A 460 -23.01 49.61 1.60
C ARG A 460 -23.04 49.60 0.06
N SER A 461 -22.22 48.76 -0.56
CA SER A 461 -22.15 48.66 -2.02
C SER A 461 -23.49 48.20 -2.63
N ALA A 462 -23.70 48.50 -3.91
CA ALA A 462 -24.87 47.99 -4.64
C ALA A 462 -24.90 46.46 -4.64
N ALA A 463 -23.73 45.81 -4.81
CA ALA A 463 -23.58 44.37 -4.73
C ALA A 463 -23.95 43.81 -3.34
N ALA A 464 -23.52 44.45 -2.25
CA ALA A 464 -23.84 43.99 -0.88
C ALA A 464 -25.35 44.03 -0.58
N ARG A 465 -26.03 45.11 -0.99
CA ARG A 465 -27.49 45.23 -0.89
C ARG A 465 -28.20 44.20 -1.76
N ALA A 466 -27.74 44.02 -3.00
CA ALA A 466 -28.29 43.02 -3.91
C ALA A 466 -28.13 41.59 -3.34
N ALA A 467 -26.98 41.26 -2.77
CA ALA A 467 -26.71 39.95 -2.17
C ALA A 467 -27.61 39.68 -0.95
N THR A 468 -27.80 40.68 -0.09
CA THR A 468 -28.74 40.60 1.05
C THR A 468 -30.17 40.33 0.58
N GLU A 469 -30.59 41.00 -0.50
CA GLU A 469 -31.92 40.78 -1.08
C GLU A 469 -32.05 39.41 -1.74
N GLN A 470 -31.01 38.95 -2.45
CA GLN A 470 -30.99 37.59 -3.02
C GLN A 470 -31.06 36.51 -1.92
N LEU A 471 -30.44 36.71 -0.75
CA LEU A 471 -30.58 35.81 0.39
C LEU A 471 -32.03 35.71 0.89
N ARG A 472 -32.75 36.84 0.98
CA ARG A 472 -34.17 36.85 1.37
C ARG A 472 -35.06 36.16 0.34
N LEU A 473 -34.80 36.42 -0.94
CA LEU A 473 -35.53 35.76 -2.03
C LEU A 473 -35.29 34.24 -2.00
N LEU A 474 -34.03 33.82 -1.87
CA LEU A 474 -33.66 32.40 -1.76
C LEU A 474 -34.38 31.72 -0.58
N TRP A 475 -34.40 32.36 0.60
CA TRP A 475 -35.17 31.85 1.75
C TRP A 475 -36.67 31.68 1.45
N SER A 476 -37.26 32.67 0.76
CA SER A 476 -38.69 32.72 0.51
C SER A 476 -39.17 31.71 -0.54
N GLU A 477 -38.32 31.40 -1.52
CA GLU A 477 -38.64 30.54 -2.67
C GLU A 477 -38.37 29.06 -2.40
N ILE A 478 -37.47 28.73 -1.48
CA ILE A 478 -37.22 27.34 -1.10
C ILE A 478 -38.44 26.74 -0.41
N ASP A 479 -38.92 25.63 -0.94
CA ASP A 479 -39.89 24.78 -0.25
C ASP A 479 -39.18 23.91 0.80
N TRP A 480 -39.14 24.39 2.04
CA TRP A 480 -38.52 23.70 3.15
C TRP A 480 -39.24 22.40 3.56
N ALA A 481 -40.48 22.19 3.08
CA ALA A 481 -41.20 20.92 3.27
C ALA A 481 -40.72 19.82 2.31
N ASN A 482 -39.97 20.19 1.27
CA ASN A 482 -39.37 19.26 0.32
C ASN A 482 -38.02 18.72 0.86
N PRO A 483 -37.82 17.39 0.99
CA PRO A 483 -36.54 16.79 1.38
C PRO A 483 -35.35 17.23 0.52
N ASP A 484 -35.57 17.49 -0.77
CA ASP A 484 -34.50 17.91 -1.69
C ASP A 484 -33.87 19.27 -1.32
N ALA A 485 -34.60 20.12 -0.60
CA ALA A 485 -34.08 21.40 -0.09
C ALA A 485 -32.91 21.21 0.91
N TRP A 486 -32.80 20.03 1.50
CA TRP A 486 -31.76 19.68 2.48
C TRP A 486 -30.61 18.88 1.87
N ALA A 487 -30.70 18.49 0.59
CA ALA A 487 -29.69 17.67 -0.07
C ALA A 487 -28.33 18.38 -0.12
N ALA A 488 -27.28 17.67 0.31
CA ALA A 488 -25.89 18.16 0.38
C ALA A 488 -25.68 19.43 1.23
N ASN A 489 -26.67 19.81 2.05
CA ASN A 489 -26.56 20.87 3.06
C ASN A 489 -26.24 20.29 4.46
N ASP A 490 -25.95 19.00 4.55
CA ASP A 490 -25.86 18.29 5.82
C ASP A 490 -24.65 18.74 6.65
N VAL A 491 -23.54 19.12 6.03
CA VAL A 491 -22.32 19.51 6.78
C VAL A 491 -22.38 20.96 7.27
N ASN A 492 -22.88 21.88 6.44
CA ASN A 492 -22.87 23.33 6.69
C ASN A 492 -24.29 23.94 6.86
N GLY A 493 -25.30 23.11 7.07
CA GLY A 493 -26.71 23.54 7.17
C GLY A 493 -26.99 24.44 8.37
N GLN A 494 -26.33 24.20 9.50
CA GLN A 494 -26.47 25.08 10.68
C GLN A 494 -26.02 26.52 10.38
N SER A 495 -24.86 26.71 9.74
CA SER A 495 -24.36 28.02 9.34
C SER A 495 -25.28 28.71 8.33
N MET A 496 -25.82 27.93 7.39
CA MET A 496 -26.83 28.40 6.44
C MET A 496 -28.07 28.94 7.16
N MET A 497 -28.59 28.22 8.16
CA MET A 497 -29.77 28.64 8.92
C MET A 497 -29.52 29.88 9.78
N TYR A 498 -28.34 30.00 10.40
CA TYR A 498 -27.94 31.23 11.08
C TYR A 498 -27.89 32.43 10.11
N THR A 499 -27.43 32.21 8.88
CA THR A 499 -27.42 33.26 7.86
C THR A 499 -28.83 33.70 7.49
N PHE A 500 -29.77 32.75 7.33
CA PHE A 500 -31.17 33.09 7.10
C PHE A 500 -31.79 33.84 8.27
N ALA A 501 -31.55 33.38 9.50
CA ALA A 501 -32.02 34.06 10.71
C ALA A 501 -31.47 35.50 10.83
N TYR A 502 -30.24 35.73 10.35
CA TYR A 502 -29.64 37.05 10.29
C TYR A 502 -30.33 38.00 9.29
N VAL A 503 -30.74 37.50 8.11
CA VAL A 503 -31.38 38.34 7.08
C VAL A 503 -32.91 38.46 7.20
N THR A 504 -33.55 37.54 7.92
CA THR A 504 -34.99 37.56 8.25
C THR A 504 -35.20 37.82 9.74
N SER A 505 -35.38 36.78 10.56
CA SER A 505 -35.34 36.80 12.02
C SER A 505 -35.24 35.37 12.57
N VAL A 506 -34.92 35.23 13.86
CA VAL A 506 -34.89 33.93 14.55
C VAL A 506 -36.28 33.29 14.58
N GLU A 507 -37.32 34.09 14.80
CA GLU A 507 -38.71 33.66 14.87
C GLU A 507 -39.21 33.15 13.51
N GLU A 508 -38.91 33.86 12.42
CA GLU A 508 -39.31 33.47 11.07
C GLU A 508 -38.72 32.11 10.68
N VAL A 509 -37.43 31.89 10.94
CA VAL A 509 -36.78 30.59 10.65
C VAL A 509 -37.41 29.49 11.49
N ARG A 510 -37.60 29.72 12.79
CA ARG A 510 -38.20 28.73 13.70
C ARG A 510 -39.61 28.34 13.28
N ASP A 511 -40.46 29.32 13.02
CA ASP A 511 -41.88 29.08 12.72
C ASP A 511 -42.05 28.42 11.35
N ARG A 512 -41.18 28.75 10.38
CA ARG A 512 -41.20 28.12 9.05
C ARG A 512 -40.71 26.68 9.08
N LEU A 513 -39.65 26.39 9.82
CA LEU A 513 -39.15 25.02 10.01
C LEU A 513 -40.15 24.17 10.80
N ALA A 514 -40.84 24.74 11.80
CA ALA A 514 -41.93 24.07 12.52
C ALA A 514 -43.05 23.66 11.56
N LYS A 515 -43.54 24.59 10.72
CA LYS A 515 -44.57 24.30 9.70
C LYS A 515 -44.10 23.27 8.67
N ALA A 516 -42.83 23.29 8.28
CA ALA A 516 -42.28 22.29 7.36
C ALA A 516 -42.30 20.89 7.99
N LEU A 517 -41.91 20.74 9.26
CA LEU A 517 -41.97 19.49 10.01
C LEU A 517 -43.42 19.00 10.21
N GLU A 518 -44.36 19.91 10.47
CA GLU A 518 -45.79 19.59 10.57
C GLU A 518 -46.35 19.07 9.23
N ALA A 519 -45.95 19.68 8.11
CA ALA A 519 -46.37 19.28 6.78
C ALA A 519 -45.73 17.94 6.34
N ASN A 520 -44.48 17.70 6.75
CA ASN A 520 -43.72 16.51 6.38
C ASN A 520 -42.83 16.01 7.55
N PRO A 521 -43.32 15.07 8.37
CA PRO A 521 -42.57 14.53 9.51
C PRO A 521 -41.26 13.81 9.15
N ASP A 522 -41.12 13.30 7.92
CA ASP A 522 -39.90 12.63 7.46
C ASP A 522 -38.69 13.57 7.40
N LEU A 523 -38.92 14.89 7.46
CA LEU A 523 -37.87 15.91 7.53
C LEU A 523 -37.13 15.96 8.87
N LEU A 524 -37.61 15.26 9.89
CA LEU A 524 -36.95 15.21 11.20
C LEU A 524 -35.48 14.77 11.07
N ARG A 525 -35.21 13.73 10.28
CA ARG A 525 -33.84 13.24 10.06
C ARG A 525 -32.94 14.26 9.35
N PRO A 526 -33.25 14.74 8.13
CA PRO A 526 -32.37 15.69 7.44
C PRO A 526 -32.20 16.99 8.21
N LEU A 527 -33.22 17.48 8.91
CA LEU A 527 -33.12 18.68 9.75
C LEU A 527 -32.16 18.46 10.93
N VAL A 528 -32.31 17.36 11.67
CA VAL A 528 -31.44 17.05 12.82
C VAL A 528 -29.98 16.86 12.41
N ILE A 529 -29.73 16.19 11.27
CA ILE A 529 -28.36 16.00 10.77
C ILE A 529 -27.76 17.32 10.30
N SER A 530 -28.48 18.07 9.45
CA SER A 530 -27.95 19.27 8.79
C SER A 530 -27.68 20.43 9.75
N CYS A 531 -28.45 20.49 10.84
CA CYS A 531 -28.38 21.57 11.82
C CYS A 531 -27.43 21.27 13.00
N ALA A 532 -26.74 20.14 12.99
CA ALA A 532 -25.75 19.81 14.01
C ALA A 532 -24.39 20.46 13.71
N SER A 533 -23.69 20.91 14.76
CA SER A 533 -22.32 21.40 14.64
C SER A 533 -21.32 20.23 14.67
N TRP A 534 -20.06 20.52 14.36
CA TRP A 534 -18.99 19.53 14.32
C TRP A 534 -17.98 19.75 15.45
N VAL A 535 -17.49 18.66 16.00
CA VAL A 535 -16.34 18.62 16.91
C VAL A 535 -15.30 17.64 16.37
N GLU A 536 -14.04 17.97 16.58
CA GLU A 536 -12.91 17.10 16.26
C GLU A 536 -12.43 16.38 17.52
N LEU A 537 -12.29 15.07 17.44
CA LEU A 537 -11.60 14.28 18.45
C LEU A 537 -10.13 14.25 18.07
N ILE A 538 -9.29 14.76 18.96
CA ILE A 538 -7.86 14.88 18.75
C ILE A 538 -7.14 13.80 19.55
N ASP A 539 -6.17 13.14 18.93
CA ASP A 539 -5.22 12.32 19.66
C ASP A 539 -4.30 13.25 20.47
N HIS A 540 -4.39 13.21 21.80
CA HIS A 540 -3.61 14.07 22.69
C HIS A 540 -2.09 13.85 22.60
N GLN A 541 -1.62 12.74 22.00
CA GLN A 541 -0.19 12.48 21.81
C GLN A 541 0.33 13.09 20.50
N THR A 542 -0.42 12.94 19.41
CA THR A 542 0.00 13.37 18.07
C THR A 542 -0.59 14.72 17.65
N TRP A 543 -1.57 15.22 18.40
CA TRP A 543 -2.38 16.40 18.09
C TRP A 543 -3.10 16.33 16.73
N ARG A 544 -3.26 15.12 16.19
CA ARG A 544 -3.96 14.90 14.91
C ARG A 544 -5.44 14.60 15.14
N PRO A 545 -6.33 15.06 14.24
CA PRO A 545 -7.74 14.69 14.29
C PRO A 545 -7.87 13.19 14.00
N VAL A 546 -8.48 12.46 14.92
CA VAL A 546 -8.77 11.03 14.82
C VAL A 546 -10.13 10.82 14.17
N ARG A 547 -11.10 11.68 14.51
CA ARG A 547 -12.48 11.60 14.03
C ARG A 547 -13.17 12.94 14.11
N PHE A 548 -14.14 13.17 13.22
CA PHE A 548 -15.09 14.27 13.30
C PHE A 548 -16.46 13.73 13.71
N GLU A 549 -17.09 14.35 14.71
CA GLU A 549 -18.39 13.94 15.22
C GLU A 549 -19.37 15.12 15.22
N ARG A 550 -20.65 14.82 14.95
CA ARG A 550 -21.73 15.80 15.04
C ARG A 550 -22.17 15.97 16.47
N THR A 551 -22.50 17.20 16.86
CA THR A 551 -22.98 17.51 18.20
C THR A 551 -23.98 18.66 18.20
N TYR A 552 -24.78 18.73 19.26
CA TYR A 552 -25.52 19.92 19.66
C TYR A 552 -24.92 20.39 20.98
N GLY A 553 -23.80 21.11 20.91
CA GLY A 553 -23.17 21.73 22.08
C GLY A 553 -24.08 22.78 22.68
N ASP A 554 -24.37 23.82 21.90
CA ASP A 554 -25.39 24.82 22.19
C ASP A 554 -26.55 24.66 21.20
N LEU A 555 -27.79 24.72 21.70
CA LEU A 555 -28.98 24.61 20.85
C LEU A 555 -29.21 25.92 20.08
N PRO A 556 -29.31 25.88 18.74
CA PRO A 556 -29.61 27.07 17.96
C PRO A 556 -30.98 27.66 18.34
N PRO A 557 -31.10 28.99 18.54
CA PRO A 557 -32.34 29.61 19.00
C PRO A 557 -33.48 29.56 17.98
N TRP A 558 -33.15 29.36 16.71
CA TRP A 558 -34.10 29.20 15.60
C TRP A 558 -34.56 27.74 15.42
N LEU A 559 -34.04 26.79 16.18
CA LEU A 559 -34.42 25.38 16.06
C LEU A 559 -35.84 25.16 16.66
N PRO A 560 -36.80 24.55 15.94
CA PRO A 560 -38.17 24.39 16.40
C PRO A 560 -38.32 23.23 17.39
N MET A 561 -37.82 23.42 18.62
CA MET A 561 -37.74 22.35 19.63
C MET A 561 -39.10 21.73 19.99
N GLU A 562 -40.18 22.51 20.07
CA GLU A 562 -41.51 21.98 20.38
C GLU A 562 -42.00 20.98 19.32
N ALA A 563 -41.83 21.31 18.03
CA ALA A 563 -42.20 20.43 16.93
C ALA A 563 -41.31 19.17 16.89
N ILE A 564 -40.00 19.35 17.10
CA ILE A 564 -39.02 18.25 17.15
C ILE A 564 -39.34 17.28 18.29
N LYS A 565 -39.62 17.78 19.50
CA LYS A 565 -39.94 16.93 20.67
C LYS A 565 -41.20 16.12 20.45
N THR A 566 -42.21 16.70 19.81
CA THR A 566 -43.45 16.01 19.45
C THR A 566 -43.16 14.80 18.56
N LEU A 567 -42.37 14.96 17.51
CA LEU A 567 -41.99 13.86 16.61
C LEU A 567 -40.97 12.89 17.24
N ALA A 568 -40.11 13.39 18.14
CA ALA A 568 -39.09 12.60 18.81
C ALA A 568 -39.68 11.49 19.70
N ILE A 569 -40.88 11.70 20.28
CA ILE A 569 -41.57 10.70 21.11
C ILE A 569 -41.83 9.42 20.30
N GLU A 570 -42.32 9.56 19.08
CA GLU A 570 -42.62 8.43 18.19
C GLU A 570 -41.34 7.71 17.74
N VAL A 571 -40.26 8.47 17.57
CA VAL A 571 -38.99 7.95 17.07
C VAL A 571 -38.16 7.30 18.18
N LEU A 572 -38.02 7.90 19.37
CA LEU A 572 -37.08 7.44 20.40
C LEU A 572 -37.65 6.36 21.33
N VAL A 573 -38.99 6.26 21.47
CA VAL A 573 -39.68 5.24 22.31
C VAL A 573 -39.29 5.27 23.81
N GLU A 574 -38.43 6.21 24.24
CA GLU A 574 -37.99 6.42 25.63
C GLU A 574 -38.47 7.77 26.21
N ASP A 575 -38.55 7.76 27.54
CA ASP A 575 -39.31 8.61 28.48
C ASP A 575 -39.46 10.12 28.16
N ALA A 576 -40.68 10.62 28.37
CA ALA A 576 -41.18 11.96 28.04
C ALA A 576 -40.64 13.10 28.95
N GLY A 577 -39.39 13.00 29.43
CA GLY A 577 -38.79 13.92 30.41
C GLY A 577 -37.35 14.35 30.12
N LEU A 578 -36.82 14.07 28.92
CA LEU A 578 -35.49 14.56 28.53
C LEU A 578 -35.49 16.07 28.31
N ASP A 579 -34.43 16.74 28.76
CA ASP A 579 -34.15 18.13 28.37
C ASP A 579 -33.84 18.22 26.87
N ASP A 580 -34.00 19.42 26.32
CA ASP A 580 -33.92 19.68 24.87
C ASP A 580 -32.59 19.22 24.26
N SER A 581 -31.47 19.41 24.98
CA SER A 581 -30.14 18.98 24.53
C SER A 581 -30.02 17.46 24.47
N LYS A 582 -30.55 16.73 25.46
CA LYS A 582 -30.56 15.26 25.47
C LYS A 582 -31.45 14.68 24.39
N VAL A 583 -32.59 15.31 24.08
CA VAL A 583 -33.45 14.92 22.96
C VAL A 583 -32.66 14.98 21.66
N MET A 584 -32.01 16.11 21.39
CA MET A 584 -31.22 16.30 20.16
C MET A 584 -30.02 15.34 20.07
N ALA A 585 -29.31 15.10 21.17
CA ALA A 585 -28.22 14.13 21.22
C ALA A 585 -28.70 12.69 20.96
N ALA A 586 -29.87 12.31 21.49
CA ALA A 586 -30.46 11.00 21.26
C ALA A 586 -30.92 10.82 19.79
N LEU A 587 -31.57 11.83 19.21
CA LEU A 587 -31.94 11.85 17.79
C LEU A 587 -30.71 11.76 16.89
N LEU A 588 -29.66 12.54 17.16
CA LEU A 588 -28.39 12.46 16.42
C LEU A 588 -27.81 11.06 16.46
N ARG A 589 -27.63 10.47 17.65
CA ARG A 589 -27.10 9.10 17.78
C ARG A 589 -27.92 8.10 16.96
N LYS A 590 -29.25 8.23 16.94
CA LYS A 590 -30.13 7.34 16.18
C LYS A 590 -30.02 7.52 14.67
N PHE A 591 -29.86 8.76 14.20
CA PHE A 591 -29.83 9.07 12.76
C PHE A 591 -28.45 8.95 12.12
N ASP A 592 -27.39 9.11 12.92
CA ASP A 592 -25.98 9.07 12.50
C ASP A 592 -25.40 7.64 12.46
N GLN A 593 -25.96 6.69 13.23
CA GLN A 593 -25.56 5.27 13.29
C GLN A 593 -25.85 4.44 12.01
N ARG A 594 -26.32 5.06 10.92
CA ARG A 594 -26.66 4.38 9.64
C ARG A 594 -25.87 4.91 8.43
N SER A 595 -24.73 5.56 8.65
CA SER A 595 -23.87 6.13 7.61
C SER A 595 -22.63 5.30 7.40
#